data_AF-A0AAV0R8Q3-F1
#
_entry.id   AF-A0AAV0R8Q3-F1
#
_cell.length_a   1.000
_cell.length_b   1.000
_cell.length_c   1.000
_cell.angle_alpha   90.00
_cell.angle_beta   90.00
_cell.angle_gamma   90.00
#
_symmetry.space_group_name_H-M   'P 1'
#
loop_
_entity.id
_entity.type
_entity.pdbx_description
1 polymer ?
#
loop_
_entity_poly.entity_id
_entity_poly.type
_entity_poly.pdbx_seq_one_letter_code
_entity_poly.pdbx_strand_id
1 'polypeptide(L)'
;ISFNHVLVDGQAAVEFIVSWAETARGLPLSVPPFINRTILEARIPPKIEFLHPEFIPIEDKSSPSPSTTTINNKDDTVSKYIKFTPQMIQTAKSKTTHESTSPIKPCSTFEALAAFVWRARTRALEMNPNQLTRILLVVNTRGKFSPPLPKGYFGNAIKFAPAHSLAGKLVKKPLSYAVARIQEAVRSVNDKVLRSTIDYLEAAATKTGDQRRFDGYGVITVSQWSGLSFSTTDFGWGEPFLSEPVESERTIVFLRHPTEKGSFNVLVGLPVPAMERFEELVQEELCG
;
A
#
# COMPACT_ATOMS: atom_id res chain seq x y z
N ILE A 1 -10.20 14.07 10.51
CA ILE A 1 -10.28 13.10 11.63
C ILE A 1 -8.91 12.42 11.74
N SER A 2 -8.36 12.27 12.94
CA SER A 2 -7.09 11.56 13.16
C SER A 2 -7.32 10.32 13.99
N PHE A 3 -6.69 9.21 13.63
CA PHE A 3 -6.75 7.94 14.36
C PHE A 3 -5.34 7.51 14.74
N ASN A 4 -5.18 6.98 15.95
CA ASN A 4 -3.95 6.29 16.30
C ASN A 4 -3.90 4.94 15.57
N HIS A 5 -3.01 4.84 14.57
CA HIS A 5 -2.91 3.66 13.72
C HIS A 5 -2.42 2.39 14.47
N VAL A 6 -1.89 2.53 15.70
CA VAL A 6 -1.62 1.37 16.58
C VAL A 6 -2.93 0.67 16.97
N LEU A 7 -4.02 1.42 17.10
CA LEU A 7 -5.30 0.89 17.56
C LEU A 7 -6.15 0.33 16.42
N VAL A 8 -6.15 0.96 15.25
CA VAL A 8 -7.06 0.64 14.14
C VAL A 8 -6.37 0.81 12.79
N ASP A 9 -6.76 -0.02 11.83
CA ASP A 9 -6.43 0.19 10.42
C ASP A 9 -7.47 1.09 9.71
N GLY A 10 -7.22 1.41 8.45
CA GLY A 10 -8.13 2.24 7.65
C GLY A 10 -9.55 1.68 7.53
N GLN A 11 -9.73 0.36 7.51
CA GLN A 11 -11.05 -0.26 7.44
C GLN A 11 -11.83 -0.04 8.75
N ALA A 12 -11.22 -0.30 9.90
CA ALA A 12 -11.84 -0.07 11.20
C ALA A 12 -12.11 1.43 11.44
N ALA A 13 -11.22 2.31 10.97
CA ALA A 13 -11.43 3.76 11.04
C ALA A 13 -12.67 4.21 10.22
N VAL A 14 -12.85 3.67 9.01
CA VAL A 14 -14.04 3.96 8.18
C VAL A 14 -15.30 3.43 8.83
N GLU A 15 -15.29 2.19 9.33
CA GLU A 15 -16.44 1.58 10.01
C GLU A 15 -16.87 2.40 11.24
N PHE A 16 -15.91 2.98 11.96
CA PHE A 16 -16.18 3.92 13.04
C PHE A 16 -16.86 5.21 12.54
N ILE A 17 -16.36 5.83 11.46
CA ILE A 17 -16.96 7.06 10.90
C ILE A 17 -18.38 6.78 10.41
N VAL A 18 -18.62 5.64 9.75
CA VAL A 18 -19.96 5.22 9.31
C VAL A 18 -20.89 5.07 10.52
N SER A 19 -20.44 4.37 11.57
CA SER A 19 -21.21 4.19 12.81
C SER A 19 -21.53 5.52 13.49
N TRP A 20 -20.59 6.47 13.46
CA TRP A 20 -20.78 7.82 13.99
C TRP A 20 -21.83 8.58 13.17
N ALA A 21 -21.78 8.51 11.84
CA ALA A 21 -22.74 9.13 10.95
C ALA A 21 -24.17 8.55 11.11
N GLU A 22 -24.29 7.24 11.31
CA GLU A 22 -25.56 6.58 11.65
C GLU A 22 -26.11 7.07 12.98
N THR A 23 -25.26 7.09 14.02
CA THR A 23 -25.64 7.56 15.35
C THR A 23 -26.09 9.02 15.34
N ALA A 24 -25.40 9.88 14.60
CA ALA A 24 -25.76 11.30 14.45
C ALA A 24 -27.15 11.50 13.82
N ARG A 25 -27.59 10.56 12.97
CA ARG A 25 -28.93 10.55 12.35
C ARG A 25 -29.98 9.79 13.16
N GLY A 26 -29.63 9.28 14.33
CA GLY A 26 -30.53 8.46 15.16
C GLY A 26 -30.83 7.08 14.56
N LEU A 27 -29.97 6.57 13.66
CA LEU A 27 -30.11 5.26 13.04
C LEU A 27 -29.37 4.19 13.87
N PRO A 28 -29.84 2.92 13.84
CA PRO A 28 -29.09 1.82 14.42
C PRO A 28 -27.80 1.56 13.64
N LEU A 29 -26.80 0.99 14.31
CA LEU A 29 -25.52 0.65 13.68
C LEU A 29 -25.71 -0.46 12.64
N SER A 30 -25.29 -0.24 11.40
CA SER A 30 -25.33 -1.27 10.35
C SER A 30 -24.35 -2.41 10.59
N VAL A 31 -23.23 -2.11 11.25
CA VAL A 31 -22.19 -3.07 11.60
C VAL A 31 -21.72 -2.80 13.04
N PRO A 32 -22.27 -3.51 14.04
CA PRO A 32 -21.78 -3.41 15.41
C PRO A 32 -20.29 -3.81 15.51
N PRO A 33 -19.48 -3.12 16.33
CA PRO A 33 -18.06 -3.41 16.44
C PRO A 33 -17.82 -4.71 17.20
N PHE A 34 -16.93 -5.55 16.67
CA PHE A 34 -16.37 -6.70 17.36
C PHE A 34 -15.03 -6.30 17.98
N ILE A 35 -15.00 -6.20 19.31
CA ILE A 35 -13.86 -5.63 20.06
C ILE A 35 -12.93 -6.68 20.69
N ASN A 36 -13.27 -7.97 20.63
CA ASN A 36 -12.42 -9.00 21.22
C ASN A 36 -11.16 -9.21 20.35
N ARG A 37 -10.05 -8.62 20.78
CA ARG A 37 -8.78 -8.70 20.03
C ARG A 37 -8.00 -9.99 20.28
N THR A 38 -8.38 -10.78 21.28
CA THR A 38 -7.68 -12.04 21.62
C THR A 38 -7.74 -13.07 20.48
N ILE A 39 -8.67 -12.90 19.53
CA ILE A 39 -8.77 -13.74 18.34
C ILE A 39 -7.51 -13.67 17.42
N LEU A 40 -6.65 -12.67 17.61
CA LEU A 40 -5.38 -12.49 16.90
C LEU A 40 -4.15 -12.64 17.82
N GLU A 41 -4.27 -13.34 18.94
CA GLU A 41 -3.12 -13.70 19.79
C GLU A 41 -2.20 -14.72 19.12
N ALA A 42 -0.91 -14.68 19.47
CA ALA A 42 0.01 -15.73 19.07
C ALA A 42 -0.40 -17.09 19.64
N ARG A 43 0.02 -18.13 18.91
CA ARG A 43 -0.11 -19.51 19.36
C ARG A 43 0.82 -19.75 20.56
N ILE A 44 0.43 -20.70 21.41
CA ILE A 44 1.25 -21.13 22.56
C ILE A 44 1.62 -22.61 22.37
N PRO A 45 2.90 -22.94 22.11
CA PRO A 45 4.02 -22.03 21.88
C PRO A 45 3.95 -21.32 20.51
N PRO A 46 4.62 -20.17 20.35
CA PRO A 46 4.70 -19.49 19.05
C PRO A 46 5.35 -20.39 18.00
N LYS A 47 4.78 -20.44 16.79
CA LYS A 47 5.22 -21.30 15.69
C LYS A 47 5.54 -20.46 14.44
N ILE A 48 6.78 -20.00 14.34
CA ILE A 48 7.26 -19.23 13.18
C ILE A 48 7.63 -20.19 12.04
N GLU A 49 6.74 -20.32 11.06
CA GLU A 49 6.85 -21.30 9.95
C GLU A 49 7.39 -20.67 8.66
N PHE A 50 7.36 -19.34 8.55
CA PHE A 50 7.73 -18.61 7.35
C PHE A 50 8.73 -17.49 7.65
N LEU A 51 9.47 -17.09 6.61
CA LEU A 51 10.26 -15.86 6.65
C LEU A 51 9.35 -14.64 6.53
N HIS A 52 9.76 -13.54 7.17
CA HIS A 52 9.02 -12.27 7.20
C HIS A 52 9.85 -11.14 6.58
N PRO A 53 10.09 -11.16 5.25
CA PRO A 53 10.97 -10.20 4.57
C PRO A 53 10.47 -8.74 4.63
N GLU A 54 9.20 -8.51 4.96
CA GLU A 54 8.65 -7.18 5.23
C GLU A 54 9.32 -6.47 6.41
N PHE A 55 9.92 -7.22 7.35
CA PHE A 55 10.60 -6.65 8.53
C PHE A 55 12.12 -6.61 8.37
N ILE A 56 12.67 -7.17 7.30
CA ILE A 56 14.12 -7.18 7.04
C ILE A 56 14.53 -5.81 6.48
N PRO A 57 15.53 -5.12 7.07
CA PRO A 57 16.05 -3.88 6.52
C PRO A 57 16.65 -4.08 5.13
N ILE A 58 16.57 -3.04 4.29
CA ILE A 58 17.24 -3.03 2.99
C ILE A 58 18.40 -2.06 3.05
N GLU A 59 19.58 -2.53 2.64
CA GLU A 59 20.77 -1.69 2.50
C GLU A 59 20.53 -0.58 1.46
N ASP A 60 20.90 0.64 1.83
CA ASP A 60 20.83 1.78 0.94
C ASP A 60 22.14 1.94 0.16
N LYS A 61 22.07 1.66 -1.14
CA LYS A 61 23.15 1.81 -2.12
C LYS A 61 22.96 3.03 -3.02
N SER A 62 21.83 3.73 -2.87
CA SER A 62 21.49 4.92 -3.66
C SER A 62 21.74 6.20 -2.88
N SER A 63 21.77 6.14 -1.55
CA SER A 63 22.24 7.25 -0.72
C SER A 63 23.76 7.44 -0.87
N PRO A 64 24.26 8.68 -0.96
CA PRO A 64 25.69 8.94 -0.90
C PRO A 64 26.26 8.44 0.43
N SER A 65 27.49 7.92 0.38
CA SER A 65 28.25 7.45 1.55
C SER A 65 28.24 8.50 2.68
N PRO A 66 28.28 8.11 3.97
CA PRO A 66 28.24 9.06 5.10
C PRO A 66 29.44 10.04 5.14
N SER A 67 30.41 9.92 4.24
CA SER A 67 31.54 10.82 4.06
C SER A 67 31.32 11.97 3.06
N THR A 68 30.10 12.15 2.54
CA THR A 68 29.77 13.31 1.68
C THR A 68 28.74 14.21 2.36
N THR A 69 29.23 15.36 2.78
CA THR A 69 28.54 16.52 3.32
C THR A 69 27.20 16.81 2.62
N THR A 70 26.13 16.78 3.42
CA THR A 70 24.89 17.58 3.30
C THR A 70 24.04 17.44 2.03
N ILE A 71 22.91 16.74 2.14
CA ILE A 71 21.58 17.29 1.79
C ILE A 71 20.56 16.76 2.82
N ASN A 72 20.44 17.47 3.94
CA ASN A 72 19.30 17.39 4.85
C ASN A 72 18.12 18.20 4.26
N ASN A 73 17.76 18.02 2.99
CA ASN A 73 16.59 18.69 2.40
C ASN A 73 15.36 17.80 2.58
N LYS A 74 14.83 17.76 3.81
CA LYS A 74 13.41 17.41 3.99
C LYS A 74 12.49 18.46 3.35
N ASP A 75 13.01 19.66 3.06
CA ASP A 75 12.26 20.80 2.53
C ASP A 75 11.98 20.77 1.01
N ASP A 76 12.45 19.76 0.27
CA ASP A 76 12.30 19.68 -1.20
C ASP A 76 11.40 18.54 -1.69
N THR A 77 10.56 17.95 -0.81
CA THR A 77 9.57 16.95 -1.25
C THR A 77 8.20 17.56 -1.47
N VAL A 78 7.51 17.07 -2.49
CA VAL A 78 6.15 17.49 -2.85
C VAL A 78 5.24 16.27 -2.92
N SER A 79 4.04 16.41 -2.38
CA SER A 79 2.95 15.45 -2.55
C SER A 79 2.01 15.94 -3.65
N LYS A 80 1.71 15.09 -4.63
CA LYS A 80 0.75 15.40 -5.70
C LYS A 80 -0.26 14.27 -5.89
N TYR A 81 -1.48 14.65 -6.23
CA TYR A 81 -2.48 13.72 -6.76
C TYR A 81 -2.25 13.54 -8.25
N ILE A 82 -1.83 12.33 -8.64
CA ILE A 82 -1.67 11.95 -10.03
C ILE A 82 -2.94 11.22 -10.48
N LYS A 83 -3.64 11.83 -11.45
CA LYS A 83 -4.86 11.27 -12.02
C LYS A 83 -4.54 10.22 -13.07
N PHE A 84 -5.17 9.05 -12.93
CA PHE A 84 -5.15 7.98 -13.92
C PHE A 84 -6.56 7.81 -14.49
N THR A 85 -6.74 8.16 -15.76
CA THR A 85 -8.03 8.04 -16.48
C THR A 85 -8.31 6.58 -16.86
N PRO A 86 -9.54 6.25 -17.30
CA PRO A 86 -9.87 4.89 -17.71
C PRO A 86 -9.02 4.46 -18.92
N GLN A 87 -8.70 5.39 -19.83
CA GLN A 87 -7.81 5.11 -20.96
C GLN A 87 -6.39 4.76 -20.48
N MET A 88 -5.80 5.56 -19.59
CA MET A 88 -4.46 5.29 -19.03
C MET A 88 -4.40 3.94 -18.31
N ILE A 89 -5.47 3.61 -17.57
CA ILE A 89 -5.59 2.31 -16.88
C ILE A 89 -5.66 1.16 -17.89
N GLN A 90 -6.42 1.34 -18.98
CA GLN A 90 -6.50 0.35 -20.05
C GLN A 90 -5.15 0.16 -20.74
N THR A 91 -4.41 1.23 -21.01
CA THR A 91 -3.03 1.20 -21.54
C THR A 91 -2.08 0.46 -20.59
N ALA A 92 -2.15 0.75 -19.28
CA ALA A 92 -1.34 0.03 -18.29
C ALA A 92 -1.66 -1.48 -18.30
N LYS A 93 -2.95 -1.86 -18.38
CA LYS A 93 -3.36 -3.27 -18.43
C LYS A 93 -2.96 -3.95 -19.74
N SER A 94 -3.08 -3.28 -20.89
CA SER A 94 -2.73 -3.88 -22.18
C SER A 94 -1.23 -4.21 -22.24
N LYS A 95 -0.35 -3.32 -21.76
CA LYS A 95 1.09 -3.57 -21.63
C LYS A 95 1.40 -4.85 -20.84
N THR A 96 0.63 -5.16 -19.81
CA THR A 96 0.82 -6.40 -19.03
C THR A 96 0.49 -7.68 -19.82
N THR A 97 -0.42 -7.58 -20.78
CA THR A 97 -0.88 -8.73 -21.58
C THR A 97 0.02 -8.96 -22.78
N HIS A 98 0.39 -7.89 -23.50
CA HIS A 98 1.20 -7.97 -24.72
C HIS A 98 2.68 -8.26 -24.44
N GLU A 99 3.21 -7.82 -23.30
CA GLU A 99 4.64 -7.97 -22.96
C GLU A 99 4.93 -9.27 -22.17
N SER A 100 3.94 -10.16 -21.99
CA SER A 100 4.11 -11.37 -21.20
C SER A 100 4.50 -12.59 -22.04
N THR A 101 5.61 -13.23 -21.69
CA THR A 101 6.04 -14.52 -22.27
C THR A 101 5.42 -15.74 -21.58
N SER A 102 4.49 -15.54 -20.64
CA SER A 102 3.83 -16.60 -19.88
C SER A 102 2.38 -16.21 -19.54
N PRO A 103 1.46 -17.15 -19.26
CA PRO A 103 0.09 -16.82 -18.89
C PRO A 103 0.07 -16.12 -17.52
N ILE A 104 0.02 -14.79 -17.53
CA ILE A 104 -0.22 -13.99 -16.33
C ILE A 104 -1.74 -13.96 -16.11
N LYS A 105 -2.17 -14.17 -14.86
CA LYS A 105 -3.58 -14.03 -14.47
C LYS A 105 -4.06 -12.60 -14.82
N PRO A 106 -5.32 -12.41 -15.27
CA PRO A 106 -5.86 -11.08 -15.54
C PRO A 106 -5.49 -10.06 -14.45
N CYS A 107 -4.87 -8.97 -14.87
CA CYS A 107 -4.34 -7.94 -13.99
C CYS A 107 -5.46 -7.02 -13.51
N SER A 108 -5.58 -6.84 -12.19
CA SER A 108 -6.52 -5.85 -11.63
C SER A 108 -6.04 -4.41 -11.91
N THR A 109 -6.93 -3.43 -11.80
CA THR A 109 -6.53 -2.01 -11.92
C THR A 109 -5.47 -1.63 -10.90
N PHE A 110 -5.64 -2.07 -9.64
CA PHE A 110 -4.67 -1.81 -8.59
C PHE A 110 -3.31 -2.44 -8.91
N GLU A 111 -3.28 -3.70 -9.32
CA GLU A 111 -2.02 -4.38 -9.66
C GLU A 111 -1.28 -3.69 -10.81
N ALA A 112 -1.99 -3.29 -11.88
CA ALA A 112 -1.42 -2.60 -13.02
C ALA A 112 -0.82 -1.24 -12.63
N LEU A 113 -1.59 -0.43 -11.89
CA LEU A 113 -1.14 0.89 -11.48
C LEU A 113 -0.06 0.83 -10.40
N ALA A 114 -0.16 -0.07 -9.41
CA ALA A 114 0.88 -0.22 -8.39
C ALA A 114 2.21 -0.68 -9.01
N ALA A 115 2.17 -1.59 -10.00
CA ALA A 115 3.35 -1.98 -10.77
C ALA A 115 3.94 -0.81 -11.56
N PHE A 116 3.08 -0.04 -12.22
CA PHE A 116 3.49 1.12 -12.99
C PHE A 116 4.13 2.18 -12.09
N VAL A 117 3.46 2.57 -11.01
CA VAL A 117 3.93 3.56 -10.04
C VAL A 117 5.25 3.10 -9.40
N TRP A 118 5.39 1.83 -9.03
CA TRP A 118 6.65 1.30 -8.50
C TRP A 118 7.80 1.47 -9.50
N ARG A 119 7.59 1.06 -10.76
CA ARG A 119 8.59 1.16 -11.81
C ARG A 119 8.91 2.61 -12.19
N ALA A 120 7.89 3.45 -12.39
CA ALA A 120 8.03 4.86 -12.75
C ALA A 120 8.73 5.65 -11.63
N ARG A 121 8.37 5.41 -10.36
CA ARG A 121 9.07 6.00 -9.21
C ARG A 121 10.54 5.60 -9.16
N THR A 122 10.85 4.32 -9.37
CA THR A 122 12.26 3.86 -9.40
C THR A 122 13.05 4.53 -10.51
N ARG A 123 12.44 4.78 -11.68
CA ARG A 123 13.06 5.54 -12.79
C ARG A 123 13.27 7.01 -12.42
N ALA A 124 12.23 7.67 -11.90
CA ALA A 124 12.24 9.09 -11.59
C ALA A 124 13.22 9.45 -10.46
N LEU A 125 13.48 8.52 -9.54
CA LEU A 125 14.47 8.67 -8.48
C LEU A 125 15.89 8.28 -8.88
N GLU A 126 16.10 7.89 -10.14
CA GLU A 126 17.40 7.48 -10.70
C GLU A 126 18.16 6.50 -9.80
N MET A 127 17.43 5.53 -9.22
CA MET A 127 17.99 4.62 -8.23
C MET A 127 19.19 3.85 -8.79
N ASN A 128 20.20 3.62 -7.95
CA ASN A 128 21.33 2.78 -8.29
C ASN A 128 20.83 1.43 -8.84
N PRO A 129 21.28 0.95 -10.01
CA PRO A 129 20.78 -0.30 -10.60
C PRO A 129 20.84 -1.53 -9.68
N ASN A 130 21.78 -1.53 -8.72
CA ASN A 130 21.99 -2.58 -7.72
C ASN A 130 21.25 -2.33 -6.40
N GLN A 131 20.51 -1.22 -6.27
CA GLN A 131 19.60 -0.97 -5.16
C GLN A 131 18.51 -2.03 -5.15
N LEU A 132 18.35 -2.72 -4.03
CA LEU A 132 17.16 -3.52 -3.82
C LEU A 132 15.98 -2.57 -3.56
N THR A 133 14.94 -2.68 -4.37
CA THR A 133 13.69 -1.95 -4.20
C THR A 133 12.62 -2.88 -3.67
N ARG A 134 11.74 -2.36 -2.81
CA ARG A 134 10.66 -3.10 -2.19
C ARG A 134 9.38 -2.27 -2.19
N ILE A 135 8.33 -2.83 -2.76
CA ILE A 135 6.97 -2.32 -2.61
C ILE A 135 6.26 -3.15 -1.53
N LEU A 136 5.75 -2.48 -0.50
CA LEU A 136 4.97 -3.04 0.59
C LEU A 136 3.48 -2.78 0.31
N LEU A 137 2.75 -3.81 -0.09
CA LEU A 137 1.33 -3.71 -0.40
C LEU A 137 0.53 -3.94 0.90
N VAL A 138 -0.28 -2.97 1.30
CA VAL A 138 -1.17 -3.13 2.47
C VAL A 138 -2.35 -4.03 2.08
N VAL A 139 -2.40 -5.23 2.67
CA VAL A 139 -3.45 -6.22 2.39
C VAL A 139 -4.40 -6.29 3.59
N ASN A 140 -5.71 -6.12 3.35
CA ASN A 140 -6.74 -6.42 4.35
C ASN A 140 -6.81 -7.94 4.57
N THR A 141 -6.60 -8.39 5.80
CA THR A 141 -6.47 -9.80 6.15
C THR A 141 -7.73 -10.40 6.76
N ARG A 142 -8.77 -9.59 7.04
CA ARG A 142 -10.03 -10.05 7.68
C ARG A 142 -10.62 -11.29 7.00
N GLY A 143 -10.69 -11.30 5.67
CA GLY A 143 -11.20 -12.42 4.87
C GLY A 143 -10.19 -13.53 4.55
N LYS A 144 -8.95 -13.44 5.04
CA LYS A 144 -7.85 -14.37 4.72
C LYS A 144 -7.50 -15.33 5.86
N PHE A 145 -8.05 -15.11 7.05
CA PHE A 145 -8.02 -16.07 8.14
C PHE A 145 -9.00 -17.22 7.88
N SER A 146 -8.73 -18.36 8.50
CA SER A 146 -9.61 -19.53 8.52
C SER A 146 -9.92 -19.92 9.97
N PRO A 147 -11.14 -19.67 10.48
CA PRO A 147 -12.23 -18.93 9.83
C PRO A 147 -11.91 -17.43 9.62
N PRO A 148 -12.63 -16.72 8.73
CA PRO A 148 -12.50 -15.27 8.58
C PRO A 148 -12.75 -14.53 9.88
N LEU A 149 -12.18 -13.34 10.04
CA LEU A 149 -12.47 -12.50 11.20
C LEU A 149 -13.95 -12.09 11.21
N PRO A 150 -14.55 -11.93 12.41
CA PRO A 150 -15.93 -11.49 12.53
C PRO A 150 -16.18 -10.17 11.79
N LYS A 151 -17.37 -10.04 11.20
CA LYS A 151 -17.84 -8.77 10.64
C LYS A 151 -17.80 -7.70 11.74
N GLY A 152 -17.26 -6.52 11.42
CA GLY A 152 -17.09 -5.43 12.39
C GLY A 152 -15.84 -5.55 13.27
N TYR A 153 -14.89 -6.47 12.98
CA TYR A 153 -13.63 -6.54 13.72
C TYR A 153 -12.94 -5.17 13.80
N PHE A 154 -12.86 -4.66 15.03
CA PHE A 154 -12.39 -3.31 15.34
C PHE A 154 -10.94 -3.34 15.86
N GLY A 155 -10.01 -3.28 14.91
CA GLY A 155 -8.58 -3.29 15.18
C GLY A 155 -7.76 -3.29 13.90
N ASN A 156 -6.46 -3.52 14.03
CA ASN A 156 -5.57 -3.75 12.90
C ASN A 156 -5.69 -5.21 12.42
N ALA A 157 -6.16 -5.40 11.19
CA ALA A 157 -6.14 -6.67 10.48
C ALA A 157 -5.60 -6.43 9.07
N ILE A 158 -4.34 -5.99 9.02
CA ILE A 158 -3.57 -5.77 7.81
C ILE A 158 -2.24 -6.51 7.85
N LYS A 159 -1.73 -6.86 6.66
CA LYS A 159 -0.36 -7.36 6.49
C LYS A 159 0.29 -6.62 5.33
N PHE A 160 1.56 -6.27 5.48
CA PHE A 160 2.39 -5.86 4.35
C PHE A 160 2.79 -7.08 3.54
N ALA A 161 2.39 -7.14 2.27
CA ALA A 161 2.85 -8.13 1.31
C ALA A 161 4.02 -7.54 0.50
N PRO A 162 5.26 -7.97 0.75
CA PRO A 162 6.43 -7.35 0.12
C PRO A 162 6.72 -7.98 -1.25
N ALA A 163 6.86 -7.15 -2.29
CA ALA A 163 7.45 -7.54 -3.56
C ALA A 163 8.79 -6.82 -3.75
N HIS A 164 9.77 -7.53 -4.32
CA HIS A 164 11.16 -7.06 -4.40
C HIS A 164 11.71 -7.13 -5.82
N SER A 165 12.58 -6.19 -6.18
CA SER A 165 13.42 -6.30 -7.37
C SER A 165 14.62 -5.36 -7.26
N LEU A 166 15.72 -5.69 -7.94
CA LEU A 166 16.79 -4.71 -8.16
C LEU A 166 16.26 -3.58 -9.05
N ALA A 167 16.60 -2.34 -8.75
CA ALA A 167 16.11 -1.16 -9.49
C ALA A 167 16.38 -1.30 -10.99
N GLY A 168 17.61 -1.67 -11.36
CA GLY A 168 17.98 -1.84 -12.77
C GLY A 168 17.20 -2.95 -13.46
N LYS A 169 16.85 -4.03 -12.73
CA LYS A 169 16.02 -5.12 -13.26
C LYS A 169 14.57 -4.68 -13.43
N LEU A 170 14.02 -3.97 -12.44
CA LEU A 170 12.65 -3.46 -12.47
C LEU A 170 12.41 -2.50 -13.63
N VAL A 171 13.35 -1.59 -13.88
CA VAL A 171 13.25 -0.59 -14.96
C VAL A 171 13.39 -1.23 -16.34
N LYS A 172 14.34 -2.15 -16.51
CA LYS A 172 14.62 -2.80 -17.82
C LYS A 172 13.59 -3.85 -18.23
N LYS A 173 12.93 -4.49 -17.26
CA LYS A 173 11.90 -5.51 -17.54
C LYS A 173 10.56 -4.85 -17.91
N PRO A 174 9.71 -5.56 -18.68
CA PRO A 174 8.36 -5.09 -19.03
C PRO A 174 7.48 -4.88 -17.79
N LEU A 175 6.37 -4.14 -17.94
CA LEU A 175 5.44 -3.87 -16.84
C LEU A 175 4.83 -5.17 -16.28
N SER A 176 4.65 -6.16 -17.15
CA SER A 176 4.19 -7.52 -16.81
C SER A 176 5.05 -8.19 -15.72
N TYR A 177 6.35 -7.92 -15.70
CA TYR A 177 7.26 -8.43 -14.67
C TYR A 177 6.92 -7.86 -13.29
N ALA A 178 6.76 -6.54 -13.19
CA ALA A 178 6.42 -5.88 -11.92
C ALA A 178 5.05 -6.34 -11.42
N VAL A 179 4.06 -6.49 -12.31
CA VAL A 179 2.74 -7.06 -11.99
C VAL A 179 2.85 -8.47 -11.46
N ALA A 180 3.62 -9.35 -12.11
CA ALA A 180 3.79 -10.73 -11.65
C ALA A 180 4.35 -10.80 -10.22
N ARG A 181 5.31 -9.93 -9.88
CA ARG A 181 5.90 -9.83 -8.53
C ARG A 181 4.88 -9.36 -7.49
N ILE A 182 4.06 -8.36 -7.83
CA ILE A 182 2.97 -7.87 -6.97
C ILE A 182 1.92 -8.96 -6.75
N GLN A 183 1.50 -9.63 -7.83
CA GLN A 183 0.53 -10.71 -7.77
C GLN A 183 1.00 -11.88 -6.91
N GLU A 184 2.26 -12.29 -7.05
CA GLU A 184 2.90 -13.30 -6.20
C GLU A 184 2.87 -12.88 -4.73
N ALA A 185 3.26 -11.64 -4.43
CA ALA A 185 3.26 -11.11 -3.07
C ALA A 185 1.85 -11.14 -2.44
N VAL A 186 0.82 -10.64 -3.13
CA VAL A 186 -0.56 -10.62 -2.63
C VAL A 186 -1.14 -12.02 -2.43
N ARG A 187 -0.85 -12.95 -3.35
CA ARG A 187 -1.30 -14.35 -3.26
C ARG A 187 -0.64 -15.11 -2.12
N SER A 188 0.60 -14.75 -1.76
CA SER A 188 1.30 -15.41 -0.65
C SER A 188 0.65 -15.17 0.71
N VAL A 189 -0.17 -14.11 0.86
CA VAL A 189 -0.89 -13.83 2.10
C VAL A 189 -2.08 -14.77 2.26
N ASN A 190 -1.91 -15.76 3.14
CA ASN A 190 -2.91 -16.74 3.55
C ASN A 190 -2.88 -16.97 5.08
N ASP A 191 -3.86 -17.69 5.61
CA ASP A 191 -4.02 -17.96 7.05
C ASP A 191 -2.72 -18.44 7.74
N LYS A 192 -2.00 -19.41 7.15
CA LYS A 192 -0.77 -19.94 7.74
C LYS A 192 0.33 -18.88 7.84
N VAL A 193 0.50 -18.08 6.79
CA VAL A 193 1.45 -16.96 6.77
C VAL A 193 1.05 -15.89 7.79
N LEU A 194 -0.24 -15.60 7.93
CA LEU A 194 -0.75 -14.63 8.91
C LEU A 194 -0.48 -15.08 10.34
N ARG A 195 -0.80 -16.33 10.68
CA ARG A 195 -0.55 -16.90 12.02
C ARG A 195 0.95 -16.93 12.35
N SER A 196 1.79 -17.31 11.39
CA SER A 196 3.25 -17.22 11.56
C SER A 196 3.73 -15.78 11.78
N THR A 197 3.13 -14.80 11.10
CA THR A 197 3.47 -13.39 11.32
C THR A 197 3.09 -12.92 12.71
N ILE A 198 1.92 -13.29 13.22
CA ILE A 198 1.51 -12.95 14.59
C ILE A 198 2.52 -13.53 15.60
N ASP A 199 2.83 -14.82 15.47
CA ASP A 199 3.82 -15.50 16.33
C ASP A 199 5.21 -14.84 16.25
N TYR A 200 5.65 -14.46 15.05
CA TYR A 200 6.91 -13.76 14.86
C TYR A 200 6.91 -12.39 15.54
N LEU A 201 5.82 -11.63 15.40
CA LEU A 201 5.74 -10.28 15.95
C LEU A 201 5.75 -10.28 17.49
N GLU A 202 5.03 -11.20 18.13
CA GLU A 202 5.06 -11.34 19.60
C GLU A 202 6.43 -11.83 20.10
N ALA A 203 7.03 -12.81 19.40
CA ALA A 203 8.36 -13.31 19.74
C ALA A 203 9.47 -12.27 19.53
N ALA A 204 9.35 -11.41 18.52
CA ALA A 204 10.30 -10.33 18.25
C ALA A 204 10.16 -9.18 19.25
N ALA A 205 8.92 -8.78 19.57
CA ALA A 205 8.64 -7.72 20.54
C ALA A 205 9.24 -8.02 21.92
N THR A 206 9.27 -9.30 22.31
CA THR A 206 9.83 -9.74 23.60
C THR A 206 11.36 -9.84 23.60
N LYS A 207 12.02 -10.03 22.44
CA LYS A 207 13.45 -10.37 22.37
C LYS A 207 14.38 -9.25 21.94
N THR A 208 13.98 -8.38 21.01
CA THR A 208 14.93 -7.49 20.31
C THR A 208 14.64 -6.01 20.44
N GLY A 209 13.54 -5.62 21.09
CA GLY A 209 12.93 -4.32 20.87
C GLY A 209 12.43 -4.18 19.43
N ASP A 210 11.72 -3.09 19.11
CA ASP A 210 11.21 -2.87 17.75
C ASP A 210 12.33 -2.42 16.80
N GLN A 211 13.01 -3.38 16.19
CA GLN A 211 14.03 -3.17 15.16
C GLN A 211 13.44 -3.19 13.74
N ARG A 212 12.10 -3.21 13.60
CA ARG A 212 11.44 -3.35 12.29
C ARG A 212 11.56 -2.03 11.53
N ARG A 213 12.22 -2.09 10.38
CA ARG A 213 12.47 -0.94 9.52
C ARG A 213 11.67 -1.03 8.23
N PHE A 214 10.59 -0.26 8.19
CA PHE A 214 9.84 0.02 6.96
C PHE A 214 10.41 1.24 6.21
N ASP A 215 11.48 1.84 6.74
CA ASP A 215 12.22 2.96 6.19
C ASP A 215 13.38 2.51 5.29
N GLY A 216 13.71 3.36 4.32
CA GLY A 216 14.81 3.16 3.36
C GLY A 216 14.46 3.75 2.00
N TYR A 217 15.44 4.32 1.30
CA TYR A 217 15.24 4.99 0.00
C TYR A 217 14.59 4.05 -1.04
N GLY A 218 14.95 2.77 -1.01
CA GLY A 218 14.41 1.72 -1.88
C GLY A 218 13.04 1.15 -1.46
N VAL A 219 12.42 1.63 -0.37
CA VAL A 219 11.16 1.07 0.17
C VAL A 219 10.01 2.04 -0.10
N ILE A 220 8.89 1.51 -0.59
CA ILE A 220 7.62 2.24 -0.66
C ILE A 220 6.48 1.42 -0.07
N THR A 221 5.57 2.10 0.61
CA THR A 221 4.31 1.51 1.05
C THR A 221 3.19 1.96 0.13
N VAL A 222 2.33 1.02 -0.26
CA VAL A 222 1.17 1.29 -1.09
C VAL A 222 -0.09 0.86 -0.37
N SER A 223 -1.02 1.79 -0.19
CA SER A 223 -2.30 1.57 0.47
C SER A 223 -3.45 1.85 -0.48
N GLN A 224 -4.36 0.88 -0.63
CA GLN A 224 -5.53 1.02 -1.49
C GLN A 224 -6.73 1.51 -0.69
N TRP A 225 -7.10 2.77 -0.85
CA TRP A 225 -8.26 3.40 -0.19
C TRP A 225 -9.48 3.46 -1.12
N SER A 226 -9.32 3.16 -2.40
CA SER A 226 -10.42 3.15 -3.38
C SER A 226 -11.54 2.15 -3.06
N GLY A 227 -11.29 1.17 -2.19
CA GLY A 227 -12.31 0.25 -1.68
C GLY A 227 -12.95 0.68 -0.35
N LEU A 228 -12.45 1.75 0.27
CA LEU A 228 -12.90 2.25 1.56
C LEU A 228 -14.03 3.28 1.35
N SER A 229 -15.08 3.16 2.16
CA SER A 229 -16.30 3.98 2.07
C SER A 229 -16.17 5.37 2.70
N PHE A 230 -14.98 5.99 2.67
CA PHE A 230 -14.80 7.34 3.21
C PHE A 230 -15.73 8.37 2.54
N SER A 231 -15.97 8.21 1.23
CA SER A 231 -16.73 9.15 0.42
C SER A 231 -18.26 8.99 0.51
N THR A 232 -18.77 8.06 1.32
CA THR A 232 -20.22 7.76 1.39
C THR A 232 -20.76 7.89 2.82
N THR A 233 -20.19 8.80 3.61
CA THR A 233 -20.54 8.99 5.03
C THR A 233 -21.47 10.20 5.22
N ASP A 234 -22.76 9.97 5.39
CA ASP A 234 -23.77 11.03 5.57
C ASP A 234 -24.14 11.22 7.05
N PHE A 235 -23.82 12.39 7.60
CA PHE A 235 -24.11 12.79 8.98
C PHE A 235 -25.51 13.41 9.17
N GLY A 236 -26.32 13.50 8.12
CA GLY A 236 -27.64 14.15 8.10
C GLY A 236 -27.71 15.38 7.20
N TRP A 237 -26.59 15.73 6.55
CA TRP A 237 -26.49 16.89 5.67
C TRP A 237 -26.00 16.52 4.26
N GLY A 238 -26.03 15.23 3.91
CA GLY A 238 -25.57 14.70 2.64
C GLY A 238 -24.19 14.05 2.71
N GLU A 239 -23.81 13.38 1.62
CA GLU A 239 -22.51 12.74 1.47
C GLU A 239 -21.39 13.77 1.26
N PRO A 240 -20.14 13.47 1.69
CA PRO A 240 -19.03 14.37 1.48
C PRO A 240 -18.72 14.50 -0.01
N PHE A 241 -18.56 15.73 -0.49
CA PHE A 241 -18.09 15.99 -1.85
C PHE A 241 -16.68 15.45 -2.08
N LEU A 242 -15.82 15.51 -1.07
CA LEU A 242 -14.43 15.07 -1.12
C LEU A 242 -13.98 14.52 0.23
N SER A 243 -13.22 13.43 0.21
CA SER A 243 -12.53 12.89 1.38
C SER A 243 -11.11 12.52 1.00
N GLU A 244 -10.13 13.13 1.65
CA GLU A 244 -8.72 12.99 1.31
C GLU A 244 -7.87 12.62 2.54
N PRO A 245 -6.83 11.80 2.37
CA PRO A 245 -5.84 11.58 3.41
C PRO A 245 -5.03 12.85 3.67
N VAL A 246 -4.53 12.99 4.90
CA VAL A 246 -3.46 13.95 5.18
C VAL A 246 -2.17 13.44 4.53
N GLU A 247 -1.40 14.34 3.93
CA GLU A 247 -0.21 14.02 3.13
C GLU A 247 0.79 13.11 3.86
N SER A 248 1.37 12.16 3.13
CA SER A 248 2.43 11.29 3.60
C SER A 248 3.44 11.04 2.50
N GLU A 249 4.68 11.50 2.69
CA GLU A 249 5.77 11.39 1.71
C GLU A 249 6.10 9.93 1.31
N ARG A 250 5.78 8.96 2.18
CA ARG A 250 6.29 7.58 2.08
C ARG A 250 5.22 6.54 1.76
N THR A 251 3.96 6.96 1.79
CA THR A 251 2.81 6.09 1.51
C THR A 251 2.12 6.58 0.26
N ILE A 252 2.11 5.73 -0.75
CA ILE A 252 1.33 5.99 -1.96
C ILE A 252 -0.10 5.52 -1.68
N VAL A 253 -1.06 6.43 -1.83
CA VAL A 253 -2.47 6.16 -1.52
C VAL A 253 -3.29 6.18 -2.81
N PHE A 254 -3.99 5.07 -3.08
CA PHE A 254 -4.88 4.94 -4.23
C PHE A 254 -6.32 5.28 -3.84
N LEU A 255 -6.87 6.34 -4.44
CA LEU A 255 -8.22 6.84 -4.21
C LEU A 255 -9.04 6.75 -5.50
N ARG A 256 -10.36 6.65 -5.37
CA ARG A 256 -11.25 6.89 -6.52
C ARG A 256 -11.24 8.38 -6.84
N HIS A 257 -11.30 8.74 -8.12
CA HIS A 257 -11.53 10.13 -8.49
C HIS A 257 -12.92 10.55 -7.98
N PRO A 258 -13.07 11.74 -7.36
CA PRO A 258 -14.31 12.15 -6.70
C PRO A 258 -15.49 12.24 -7.66
N THR A 259 -15.26 12.67 -8.90
CA THR A 259 -16.33 12.97 -9.87
C THR A 259 -16.28 12.13 -11.15
N GLU A 260 -15.19 11.42 -11.43
CA GLU A 260 -14.98 10.76 -12.73
C GLU A 260 -14.95 9.25 -12.54
N LYS A 261 -16.04 8.61 -12.95
CA LYS A 261 -16.24 7.18 -12.76
C LYS A 261 -15.15 6.38 -13.49
N GLY A 262 -14.50 5.48 -12.76
CA GLY A 262 -13.47 4.59 -13.29
C GLY A 262 -12.05 5.17 -13.23
N SER A 263 -11.91 6.46 -12.91
CA SER A 263 -10.63 7.13 -12.73
C SER A 263 -10.14 7.03 -11.28
N PHE A 264 -8.82 7.09 -11.12
CA PHE A 264 -8.15 7.02 -9.83
C PHE A 264 -7.27 8.25 -9.61
N ASN A 265 -7.25 8.76 -8.38
CA ASN A 265 -6.24 9.69 -7.92
C ASN A 265 -5.24 8.90 -7.07
N VAL A 266 -3.96 8.99 -7.42
CA VAL A 266 -2.88 8.35 -6.67
C VAL A 266 -2.07 9.46 -6.03
N LEU A 267 -2.11 9.54 -4.70
CA LEU A 267 -1.26 10.46 -3.94
C LEU A 267 0.17 9.91 -3.92
N VAL A 268 1.11 10.68 -4.46
CA VAL A 268 2.52 10.31 -4.55
C VAL A 268 3.35 11.44 -3.93
N GLY A 269 4.29 11.08 -3.04
CA GLY A 269 5.29 11.99 -2.48
C GLY A 269 6.68 11.70 -3.05
N LEU A 270 7.34 12.71 -3.63
CA LEU A 270 8.69 12.61 -4.20
C LEU A 270 9.45 13.94 -4.04
N PRO A 271 10.81 13.92 -4.07
CA PRO A 271 11.58 15.14 -4.32
C PRO A 271 11.09 15.87 -5.58
N VAL A 272 11.06 17.20 -5.59
CA VAL A 272 10.50 18.00 -6.71
C VAL A 272 11.02 17.55 -8.09
N PRO A 273 12.34 17.39 -8.33
CA PRO A 273 12.83 16.95 -9.65
C PRO A 273 12.35 15.55 -10.03
N ALA A 274 12.24 14.65 -9.05
CA ALA A 274 11.71 13.30 -9.26
C ALA A 274 10.20 13.31 -9.48
N MET A 275 9.45 14.26 -8.91
CA MET A 275 8.03 14.41 -9.19
C MET A 275 7.78 14.83 -10.63
N GLU A 276 8.53 15.83 -11.13
CA GLU A 276 8.44 16.28 -12.53
C GLU A 276 8.74 15.11 -13.48
N ARG A 277 9.84 14.38 -13.23
CA ARG A 277 10.18 13.22 -14.04
C ARG A 277 9.12 12.11 -13.95
N PHE A 278 8.50 11.92 -12.79
CA PHE A 278 7.43 10.94 -12.61
C PHE A 278 6.19 11.31 -13.45
N GLU A 279 5.79 12.59 -13.47
CA GLU A 279 4.66 13.09 -14.27
C GLU A 279 4.92 12.92 -15.77
N GLU A 280 6.14 13.20 -16.25
CA GLU A 280 6.54 12.93 -17.63
C GLU A 280 6.40 11.45 -18.00
N LEU A 281 6.91 10.55 -17.14
CA LEU A 281 6.81 9.11 -17.35
C LEU A 281 5.36 8.62 -17.42
N VAL A 282 4.47 9.22 -16.63
CA VAL A 282 3.02 8.94 -16.70
C VAL A 282 2.47 9.32 -18.07
N GLN A 283 2.82 10.48 -18.61
CA GLN A 283 2.38 10.91 -19.94
C GLN A 283 2.98 10.05 -21.06
N GLU A 284 4.30 9.86 -21.06
CA GLU A 284 5.05 9.08 -22.06
C GLU A 284 4.54 7.64 -22.17
N GLU A 285 4.24 7.00 -21.03
CA GLU A 285 3.93 5.57 -21.03
C GLU A 285 2.44 5.26 -21.06
N LEU A 286 1.54 6.17 -20.68
CA LEU A 286 0.11 5.87 -20.55
C LEU A 286 -0.82 6.74 -21.41
N CYS A 287 -0.35 7.88 -21.92
CA CYS A 287 -1.15 8.81 -22.73
C CYS A 287 -0.82 8.78 -24.24
N GLY A 288 0.20 8.01 -24.64
CA GLY A 288 0.56 7.79 -26.05
C GLY A 288 -0.35 6.85 -26.80
#